data_AF-A0A7X5FC21-F1
#
_entry.id   AF-A0A7X5FC21-F1
#
_cell.length_a   1.000
_cell.length_b   1.000
_cell.length_c   1.000
_cell.angle_alpha   90.00
_cell.angle_beta   90.00
_cell.angle_gamma   90.00
#
_symmetry.space_group_name_H-M   'P 1'
#
loop_
_entity.id
_entity.type
_entity.pdbx_description
1 polymer ?
#
loop_
_entity_poly.entity_id
_entity_poly.type
_entity_poly.pdbx_seq_one_letter_code
_entity_poly.pdbx_strand_id
1 'polypeptide(L)'
;MGGINPPTNSSFSLESVRLSRKVSLARTQFEMSNVAFEELLLSELINQIPSNTVCVIGHLRQSITHILKAVRIIDEHLDKIDLLNVVGHPEAFDVEYQWDSIGERLVDKGIVTFESWSSLKEVFQGSHYKDILNSLKKGLEEILTVTQNLSGNFKKLSEYTEVKIHEVMDQNLGDNPKEAYARLYTSWHEFQGLMLASSLFLSEVSYRHHGYKSLVEELVSQD
;
A
#
# COMPACT_ATOMS: atom_id res chain seq x y z
N MET A 1 7.85 -0.29 9.76
CA MET A 1 7.38 1.12 9.73
C MET A 1 7.87 1.73 8.41
N GLY A 2 7.01 1.78 7.39
CA GLY A 2 7.37 2.22 6.03
C GLY A 2 7.12 3.71 5.84
N GLY A 3 8.15 4.54 6.03
CA GLY A 3 8.14 5.94 5.60
C GLY A 3 8.89 6.05 4.29
N ILE A 4 8.29 6.67 3.27
CA ILE A 4 8.99 7.03 2.03
C ILE A 4 9.95 8.16 2.39
N ASN A 5 11.18 7.89 2.79
CA ASN A 5 12.08 8.97 3.22
C ASN A 5 12.51 9.75 1.98
N PRO A 6 12.06 10.99 1.76
CA PRO A 6 12.59 11.77 0.65
C PRO A 6 14.04 12.13 1.00
N PRO A 7 14.90 12.32 -0.02
CA PRO A 7 16.23 12.82 0.23
C PRO A 7 16.12 14.22 0.86
N THR A 8 16.73 14.35 2.04
CA THR A 8 17.40 15.56 2.56
C THR A 8 16.59 16.80 2.97
N ASN A 9 15.25 16.83 2.92
CA ASN A 9 14.49 18.00 3.38
C ASN A 9 13.35 17.68 4.37
N SER A 10 13.36 18.42 5.49
CA SER A 10 12.46 18.24 6.64
C SER A 10 10.98 18.46 6.31
N SER A 11 10.66 19.29 5.31
CA SER A 11 9.27 19.43 4.84
C SER A 11 8.79 18.13 4.21
N PHE A 12 9.54 17.61 3.23
CA PHE A 12 9.18 16.37 2.53
C PHE A 12 9.12 15.17 3.49
N SER A 13 9.95 15.12 4.54
CA SER A 13 9.85 14.11 5.60
C SER A 13 8.48 14.13 6.31
N LEU A 14 7.90 15.30 6.57
CA LEU A 14 6.58 15.43 7.17
C LEU A 14 5.47 14.89 6.24
N GLU A 15 5.52 15.20 4.95
CA GLU A 15 4.55 14.66 3.98
C GLU A 15 4.65 13.14 3.88
N SER A 16 5.85 12.59 3.86
CA SER A 16 6.07 11.15 3.82
C SER A 16 5.55 10.42 5.06
N VAL A 17 5.74 11.00 6.25
CA VAL A 17 5.15 10.48 7.49
C VAL A 17 3.63 10.55 7.44
N ARG A 18 3.06 11.65 6.93
CA ARG A 18 1.61 11.79 6.76
C ARG A 18 1.06 10.75 5.78
N LEU A 19 1.73 10.55 4.65
CA LEU A 19 1.37 9.56 3.64
C LEU A 19 1.40 8.15 4.24
N SER A 20 2.52 7.75 4.85
CA SER A 20 2.68 6.48 5.56
C SER A 20 1.57 6.24 6.59
N ARG A 21 1.23 7.26 7.37
CA ARG A 21 0.13 7.20 8.35
C ARG A 21 -1.21 6.98 7.67
N LYS A 22 -1.52 7.67 6.56
CA LYS A 22 -2.80 7.49 5.85
C LYS A 22 -2.90 6.09 5.24
N VAL A 23 -1.84 5.60 4.62
CA VAL A 23 -1.76 4.23 4.11
C VAL A 23 -1.98 3.21 5.22
N SER A 24 -1.31 3.39 6.36
CA SER A 24 -1.44 2.48 7.51
C SER A 24 -2.87 2.47 8.05
N LEU A 25 -3.50 3.65 8.21
CA LEU A 25 -4.89 3.75 8.64
C LEU A 25 -5.86 3.11 7.63
N ALA A 26 -5.63 3.30 6.33
CA ALA A 26 -6.42 2.64 5.30
C ALA A 26 -6.33 1.11 5.42
N ARG A 27 -5.11 0.57 5.55
CA ARG A 27 -4.91 -0.87 5.74
C ARG A 27 -5.58 -1.38 7.01
N THR A 28 -5.41 -0.70 8.14
CA THR A 28 -6.06 -1.09 9.40
C THR A 28 -7.58 -1.15 9.24
N GLN A 29 -8.19 -0.15 8.60
CA GLN A 29 -9.64 -0.15 8.36
C GLN A 29 -10.07 -1.29 7.43
N PHE A 30 -9.27 -1.61 6.42
CA PHE A 30 -9.51 -2.80 5.61
C PHE A 30 -9.43 -4.10 6.45
N GLU A 31 -8.45 -4.28 7.32
CA GLU A 31 -8.38 -5.47 8.18
C GLU A 31 -9.57 -5.54 9.14
N MET A 32 -9.99 -4.42 9.71
CA MET A 32 -11.20 -4.35 10.57
C MET A 32 -12.47 -4.71 9.79
N SER A 33 -12.53 -4.36 8.50
CA SER A 33 -13.61 -4.81 7.60
C SER A 33 -13.61 -6.33 7.45
N ASN A 34 -12.43 -6.94 7.30
CA ASN A 34 -12.31 -8.39 7.21
C ASN A 34 -12.74 -9.07 8.52
N VAL A 35 -12.32 -8.55 9.67
CA VAL A 35 -12.76 -9.05 10.99
C VAL A 35 -14.29 -8.99 11.12
N ALA A 36 -14.91 -7.85 10.77
CA ALA A 36 -16.36 -7.72 10.80
C ALA A 36 -17.07 -8.67 9.82
N PHE A 37 -16.43 -9.01 8.70
CA PHE A 37 -16.95 -9.99 7.75
C PHE A 37 -16.81 -11.43 8.27
N GLU A 38 -15.70 -11.77 8.92
CA GLU A 38 -15.51 -13.06 9.59
C GLU A 38 -16.53 -13.25 10.71
N GLU A 39 -16.85 -12.19 11.49
CA GLU A 39 -17.92 -12.23 12.49
C GLU A 39 -19.30 -12.54 11.87
N LEU A 40 -19.57 -12.01 10.67
CA LEU A 40 -20.80 -12.32 9.93
C LEU A 40 -20.85 -13.79 9.52
N LEU A 41 -19.74 -14.34 9.01
CA LEU A 41 -19.61 -15.76 8.67
C LEU A 41 -19.72 -16.66 9.90
N LEU A 42 -19.12 -16.27 11.03
CA LEU A 42 -19.20 -17.01 12.27
C LEU A 42 -20.63 -17.04 12.82
N SER A 43 -21.34 -15.90 12.77
CA SER A 43 -22.74 -15.79 13.18
C SER A 43 -23.63 -16.74 12.37
N GLU A 44 -23.38 -16.85 11.07
CA GLU A 44 -24.01 -17.82 10.18
C GLU A 44 -23.75 -19.27 10.63
N LEU A 45 -22.49 -19.64 10.91
CA LEU A 45 -22.13 -21.01 11.31
C LEU A 45 -22.79 -21.45 12.63
N ILE A 46 -23.10 -20.50 13.53
CA ILE A 46 -23.73 -20.78 14.83
C ILE A 46 -25.26 -20.59 14.81
N ASN A 47 -25.88 -20.44 13.63
CA ASN A 47 -27.31 -20.18 13.43
C ASN A 47 -27.82 -18.95 14.22
N GLN A 48 -26.96 -17.96 14.45
CA GLN A 48 -27.37 -16.67 14.99
C GLN A 48 -27.72 -15.73 13.85
N ILE A 49 -28.73 -14.88 14.06
CA ILE A 49 -29.16 -13.87 13.08
C ILE A 49 -27.91 -13.04 12.69
N PRO A 50 -27.49 -13.03 11.41
CA PRO A 50 -26.28 -12.37 11.00
C PRO A 50 -26.27 -10.90 11.42
N SER A 51 -25.19 -10.49 12.08
CA SER A 51 -24.98 -9.09 12.43
C SER A 51 -24.78 -8.24 11.17
N ASN A 52 -25.66 -7.27 11.02
CA ASN A 52 -25.62 -6.10 10.16
C ASN A 52 -24.30 -5.83 9.39
N THR A 53 -24.34 -5.95 8.05
CA THR A 53 -23.26 -5.59 7.11
C THR A 53 -22.80 -4.12 7.21
N VAL A 54 -23.52 -3.27 7.96
CA VAL A 54 -23.16 -1.88 8.27
C VAL A 54 -21.75 -1.76 8.86
N CYS A 55 -21.30 -2.67 9.72
CA CYS A 55 -19.94 -2.59 10.29
C CYS A 55 -18.87 -2.75 9.19
N VAL A 56 -19.03 -3.76 8.32
CA VAL A 56 -18.14 -4.00 7.18
C VAL A 56 -18.10 -2.76 6.27
N ILE A 57 -19.26 -2.25 5.87
CA ILE A 57 -19.38 -1.05 5.03
C ILE A 57 -18.76 0.17 5.71
N GLY A 58 -18.95 0.32 7.02
CA GLY A 58 -18.37 1.39 7.82
C GLY A 58 -16.85 1.42 7.75
N HIS A 59 -16.21 0.26 7.95
CA HIS A 59 -14.76 0.10 7.86
C HIS A 59 -14.24 0.32 6.43
N LEU A 60 -14.90 -0.23 5.40
CA LEU A 60 -14.54 0.02 3.99
C LEU A 60 -14.60 1.51 3.63
N ARG A 61 -15.62 2.24 4.10
CA ARG A 61 -15.72 3.70 3.88
C ARG A 61 -14.59 4.48 4.55
N GLN A 62 -14.19 4.08 5.75
CA GLN A 62 -13.05 4.69 6.42
C GLN A 62 -11.74 4.39 5.67
N SER A 63 -11.56 3.15 5.19
CA SER A 63 -10.43 2.78 4.33
C SER A 63 -10.36 3.66 3.08
N ILE A 64 -11.46 3.77 2.32
CA ILE A 64 -11.59 4.67 1.16
C ILE A 64 -11.20 6.11 1.51
N THR A 65 -11.69 6.63 2.63
CA THR A 65 -11.39 7.99 3.09
C THR A 65 -9.89 8.18 3.33
N HIS A 66 -9.21 7.17 3.88
CA HIS A 66 -7.78 7.22 4.12
C HIS A 66 -6.96 7.07 2.84
N ILE A 67 -7.39 6.24 1.89
CA ILE A 67 -6.77 6.12 0.56
C ILE A 67 -6.85 7.45 -0.20
N LEU A 68 -8.03 8.08 -0.27
CA LEU A 68 -8.19 9.39 -0.91
C LEU A 68 -7.30 10.47 -0.28
N LYS A 69 -7.15 10.45 1.05
CA LYS A 69 -6.23 11.35 1.75
C LYS A 69 -4.76 11.05 1.41
N ALA A 70 -4.39 9.78 1.22
CA ALA A 70 -3.04 9.39 0.81
C ALA A 70 -2.74 9.86 -0.63
N VAL A 71 -3.66 9.61 -1.57
CA VAL A 71 -3.55 10.08 -2.97
C VAL A 71 -3.38 11.60 -3.01
N ARG A 72 -4.20 12.34 -2.28
CA ARG A 72 -4.09 13.80 -2.19
C ARG A 72 -2.73 14.26 -1.66
N ILE A 73 -2.15 13.56 -0.68
CA ILE A 73 -0.80 13.88 -0.18
C ILE A 73 0.24 13.66 -1.28
N ILE A 74 0.11 12.61 -2.09
CA ILE A 74 1.00 12.38 -3.23
C ILE A 74 0.86 13.51 -4.26
N ASP A 75 -0.37 13.91 -4.61
CA ASP A 75 -0.62 15.01 -5.53
C ASP A 75 0.01 16.32 -5.04
N GLU A 76 -0.22 16.68 -3.77
CA GLU A 76 0.40 17.85 -3.14
C GLU A 76 1.94 17.76 -3.14
N HIS A 77 2.51 16.55 -3.11
CA HIS A 77 3.95 16.32 -3.17
C HIS A 77 4.49 16.48 -4.59
N LEU A 78 3.80 15.94 -5.59
CA LEU A 78 4.14 16.09 -7.01
C LEU A 78 4.11 17.57 -7.41
N ASP A 79 3.05 18.29 -7.04
CA ASP A 79 2.91 19.74 -7.27
C ASP A 79 4.08 20.53 -6.65
N LYS A 80 4.50 20.18 -5.44
CA LYS A 80 5.65 20.81 -4.78
C LYS A 80 6.96 20.56 -5.53
N ILE A 81 7.16 19.34 -6.04
CA ILE A 81 8.37 19.02 -6.82
C ILE A 81 8.40 19.86 -8.10
N ASP A 82 7.26 20.01 -8.78
CA ASP A 82 7.12 20.87 -9.96
C ASP A 82 7.37 22.34 -9.65
N LEU A 83 6.73 22.87 -8.59
CA LEU A 83 6.84 24.28 -8.20
C LEU A 83 8.24 24.68 -7.74
N LEU A 84 8.90 23.82 -6.97
CA LEU A 84 10.23 24.10 -6.43
C LEU A 84 11.35 23.71 -7.40
N ASN A 85 10.99 23.17 -8.57
CA ASN A 85 11.91 22.62 -9.56
C ASN A 85 12.94 21.69 -8.90
N VAL A 86 12.49 20.90 -7.91
CA VAL A 86 13.34 19.95 -7.18
C VAL A 86 13.61 18.80 -8.15
N VAL A 87 14.68 18.95 -8.92
CA VAL A 87 15.27 17.82 -9.63
C VAL A 87 15.79 16.91 -8.53
N GLY A 88 15.06 15.83 -8.23
CA GLY A 88 15.50 14.84 -7.25
C GLY A 88 16.96 14.51 -7.54
N HIS A 89 17.84 14.65 -6.54
CA HIS A 89 19.29 14.71 -6.71
C HIS A 89 19.80 13.66 -7.72
N PRO A 90 20.05 14.01 -8.99
CA PRO A 90 20.37 13.04 -10.04
C PRO A 90 21.63 12.25 -9.70
N GLU A 91 22.57 12.91 -9.02
CA GLU A 91 23.84 12.37 -8.53
C GLU A 91 23.66 11.30 -7.42
N ALA A 92 22.57 11.37 -6.64
CA ALA A 92 22.25 10.35 -5.64
C ALA A 92 21.59 9.11 -6.28
N PHE A 93 21.18 9.24 -7.54
CA PHE A 93 20.54 8.21 -8.37
C PHE A 93 21.50 7.63 -9.43
N ASP A 94 22.79 7.92 -9.31
CA ASP A 94 23.81 7.50 -10.27
C ASP A 94 23.83 5.97 -10.46
N VAL A 95 23.81 5.55 -11.72
CA VAL A 95 23.75 4.15 -12.18
C VAL A 95 25.03 3.39 -11.84
N GLU A 96 26.12 4.11 -11.55
CA GLU A 96 27.37 3.52 -11.05
C GLU A 96 27.24 2.92 -9.63
N TYR A 97 26.17 3.20 -8.89
CA TYR A 97 25.91 2.48 -7.65
C TYR A 97 25.41 1.07 -7.94
N GLN A 98 25.87 0.12 -7.15
CA GLN A 98 25.45 -1.27 -7.25
C GLN A 98 24.03 -1.47 -6.68
N TRP A 99 23.02 -0.77 -7.21
CA TRP A 99 21.63 -0.89 -6.80
C TRP A 99 21.12 -2.34 -6.95
N ASP A 100 21.60 -3.06 -7.97
CA ASP A 100 21.31 -4.48 -8.13
C ASP A 100 21.88 -5.31 -6.96
N SER A 101 23.13 -5.09 -6.57
CA SER A 101 23.77 -5.77 -5.42
C SER A 101 23.06 -5.47 -4.10
N ILE A 102 22.64 -4.22 -3.89
CA ILE A 102 21.83 -3.82 -2.72
C ILE A 102 20.49 -4.56 -2.71
N GLY A 103 19.83 -4.59 -3.86
CA GLY A 103 18.58 -5.31 -4.05
C GLY A 103 18.69 -6.79 -3.74
N GLU A 104 19.67 -7.45 -4.35
CA GLU A 104 19.97 -8.88 -4.14
C GLU A 104 20.18 -9.18 -2.65
N ARG A 105 20.98 -8.37 -1.95
CA ARG A 105 21.21 -8.55 -0.51
C ARG A 105 19.93 -8.38 0.32
N LEU A 106 19.08 -7.39 -0.01
CA LEU A 106 17.81 -7.20 0.69
C LEU A 106 16.82 -8.35 0.44
N VAL A 107 16.84 -8.92 -0.76
CA VAL A 107 16.06 -10.11 -1.13
C VAL A 107 16.57 -11.35 -0.40
N ASP A 108 17.88 -11.59 -0.38
CA ASP A 108 18.51 -12.73 0.30
C ASP A 108 18.24 -12.73 1.82
N LYS A 109 18.13 -11.55 2.41
CA LYS A 109 17.76 -11.38 3.83
C LYS A 109 16.26 -11.46 4.09
N GLY A 110 15.43 -11.63 3.06
CA GLY A 110 13.97 -11.69 3.19
C GLY A 110 13.32 -10.37 3.62
N ILE A 111 14.00 -9.24 3.43
CA ILE A 111 13.49 -7.91 3.80
C ILE A 111 12.49 -7.41 2.75
N VAL A 112 12.80 -7.63 1.46
CA VAL A 112 11.91 -7.35 0.33
C VAL A 112 11.80 -8.58 -0.56
N THR A 113 10.71 -8.71 -1.30
CA THR A 113 10.59 -9.78 -2.30
C THR A 113 11.32 -9.39 -3.58
N PHE A 114 11.76 -10.39 -4.35
CA PHE A 114 12.38 -10.18 -5.65
C PHE A 114 11.46 -9.41 -6.61
N GLU A 115 10.17 -9.72 -6.60
CA GLU A 115 9.14 -9.07 -7.41
C GLU A 115 8.98 -7.60 -7.03
N SER A 116 8.96 -7.29 -5.73
CA SER A 116 8.84 -5.92 -5.23
C SER A 116 10.05 -5.06 -5.63
N TRP A 117 11.25 -5.62 -5.51
CA TRP A 117 12.48 -4.94 -5.91
C TRP A 117 12.56 -4.75 -7.42
N SER A 118 12.24 -5.79 -8.20
CA SER A 118 12.23 -5.72 -9.66
C SER A 118 11.22 -4.70 -10.19
N SER A 119 10.01 -4.66 -9.61
CA SER A 119 9.00 -3.64 -9.94
C SER A 119 9.50 -2.22 -9.64
N LEU A 120 10.19 -2.02 -8.51
CA LEU A 120 10.81 -0.74 -8.21
C LEU A 120 11.87 -0.35 -9.25
N LYS A 121 12.71 -1.30 -9.67
CA LYS A 121 13.74 -1.04 -10.69
C LYS A 121 13.12 -0.61 -12.02
N GLU A 122 12.04 -1.26 -12.45
CA GLU A 122 11.31 -0.87 -13.68
C GLU A 122 10.76 0.56 -13.57
N VAL A 123 10.17 0.91 -12.43
CA VAL A 123 9.71 2.27 -12.14
C VAL A 123 10.88 3.27 -12.15
N PHE A 124 12.06 2.82 -11.72
CA PHE A 124 13.23 3.66 -11.54
C PHE A 124 14.06 3.91 -12.82
N GLN A 125 13.94 3.06 -13.85
CA GLN A 125 14.66 3.25 -15.12
C GLN A 125 14.36 4.60 -15.81
N GLY A 126 13.30 5.30 -15.41
CA GLY A 126 12.93 6.66 -15.85
C GLY A 126 13.65 7.82 -15.12
N SER A 127 14.45 7.53 -14.08
CA SER A 127 15.32 8.47 -13.35
C SER A 127 14.67 9.53 -12.45
N HIS A 128 13.43 9.40 -11.97
CA HIS A 128 12.88 10.42 -11.07
C HIS A 128 12.09 9.90 -9.86
N TYR A 129 12.30 10.53 -8.70
CA TYR A 129 11.48 10.37 -7.49
C TYR A 129 9.97 10.55 -7.77
N LYS A 130 9.62 11.36 -8.78
CA LYS A 130 8.25 11.51 -9.27
C LYS A 130 7.64 10.19 -9.77
N ASP A 131 8.43 9.33 -10.41
CA ASP A 131 7.95 8.06 -10.97
C ASP A 131 7.57 7.07 -9.86
N ILE A 132 8.33 7.08 -8.76
CA ILE A 132 8.00 6.34 -7.54
C ILE A 132 6.67 6.84 -6.98
N LEU A 133 6.50 8.15 -6.83
CA LEU A 133 5.25 8.74 -6.34
C LEU A 133 4.05 8.42 -7.25
N ASN A 134 4.22 8.52 -8.56
CA ASN A 134 3.19 8.16 -9.54
C ASN A 134 2.82 6.68 -9.47
N SER A 135 3.80 5.79 -9.31
CA SER A 135 3.56 4.35 -9.19
C SER A 135 2.81 4.00 -7.89
N LEU A 136 3.16 4.65 -6.78
CA LEU A 136 2.44 4.51 -5.52
C LEU A 136 1.02 5.08 -5.61
N LYS A 137 0.84 6.22 -6.30
CA LYS A 137 -0.49 6.77 -6.56
C LYS A 137 -1.35 5.79 -7.35
N LYS A 138 -0.82 5.23 -8.44
CA LYS A 138 -1.51 4.22 -9.25
C LYS A 138 -1.93 3.01 -8.40
N GLY A 139 -1.03 2.47 -7.58
CA GLY A 139 -1.35 1.35 -6.68
C GLY A 139 -2.45 1.70 -5.66
N LEU A 140 -2.45 2.93 -5.11
CA LEU A 140 -3.52 3.39 -4.24
C LEU A 140 -4.86 3.57 -4.98
N GLU A 141 -4.85 4.03 -6.23
CA GLU A 141 -6.04 4.15 -7.07
C GLU A 141 -6.62 2.78 -7.42
N GLU A 142 -5.78 1.78 -7.69
CA GLU A 142 -6.21 0.39 -7.89
C GLU A 142 -6.86 -0.17 -6.62
N ILE A 143 -6.20 -0.02 -5.45
CA ILE A 143 -6.78 -0.41 -4.14
C ILE A 143 -8.10 0.32 -3.90
N LEU A 144 -8.20 1.61 -4.24
CA LEU A 144 -9.42 2.40 -4.10
C LEU A 144 -10.56 1.80 -4.91
N THR A 145 -10.34 1.51 -6.21
CA THR A 145 -11.34 0.91 -7.09
C THR A 145 -11.81 -0.44 -6.55
N VAL A 146 -10.89 -1.32 -6.14
CA VAL A 146 -11.25 -2.63 -5.58
C VAL A 146 -12.02 -2.48 -4.27
N THR A 147 -11.63 -1.55 -3.39
CA THR A 147 -12.33 -1.29 -2.12
C THR A 147 -13.75 -0.73 -2.35
N GLN A 148 -13.93 0.13 -3.35
CA GLN A 148 -15.24 0.66 -3.74
C GLN A 148 -16.15 -0.44 -4.29
N ASN A 149 -15.62 -1.32 -5.14
CA ASN A 149 -16.36 -2.46 -5.66
C ASN A 149 -16.81 -3.40 -4.53
N LEU A 150 -15.91 -3.72 -3.60
CA LEU A 150 -16.23 -4.53 -2.42
C LEU A 150 -17.32 -3.88 -1.56
N SER A 151 -17.22 -2.58 -1.32
CA SER A 151 -18.24 -1.80 -0.60
C SER A 151 -19.60 -1.83 -1.30
N GLY A 152 -19.59 -1.76 -2.64
CA GLY A 152 -20.79 -1.92 -3.48
C GLY A 152 -21.42 -3.30 -3.33
N ASN A 153 -20.62 -4.38 -3.32
CA ASN A 153 -21.11 -5.74 -3.10
C ASN A 153 -21.76 -5.89 -1.72
N PHE A 154 -21.14 -5.37 -0.66
CA PHE A 154 -21.74 -5.39 0.68
C PHE A 154 -23.02 -4.55 0.79
N LYS A 155 -23.09 -3.43 0.06
CA LYS A 155 -24.31 -2.64 0.00
C LYS A 155 -25.45 -3.43 -0.64
N LYS A 156 -25.21 -4.12 -1.76
CA LYS A 156 -26.22 -5.01 -2.37
C LYS A 156 -26.63 -6.14 -1.43
N LEU A 157 -25.66 -6.79 -0.77
CA LEU A 157 -25.94 -7.83 0.22
C LEU A 157 -26.80 -7.32 1.38
N SER A 158 -26.64 -6.05 1.79
CA SER A 158 -27.47 -5.44 2.83
C SER A 158 -28.96 -5.30 2.45
N GLU A 159 -29.27 -5.37 1.16
CA GLU A 159 -30.65 -5.30 0.63
C GLU A 159 -31.28 -6.69 0.51
N TYR A 160 -30.51 -7.77 0.71
CA TYR A 160 -30.99 -9.14 0.59
C TYR A 160 -31.62 -9.64 1.88
N THR A 161 -32.56 -10.58 1.74
CA THR A 161 -33.04 -11.37 2.87
C THR A 161 -31.92 -12.29 3.36
N GLU A 162 -31.96 -12.67 4.63
CA GLU A 162 -30.97 -13.59 5.23
C GLU A 162 -30.79 -14.87 4.40
N VAL A 163 -31.90 -15.50 4.00
CA VAL A 163 -31.90 -16.69 3.14
C VAL A 163 -31.13 -16.45 1.83
N LYS A 164 -31.28 -15.27 1.23
CA LYS A 164 -30.60 -14.95 -0.02
C LYS A 164 -29.11 -14.65 0.18
N ILE A 165 -28.75 -14.04 1.31
CA ILE A 165 -27.33 -13.86 1.68
C ILE A 165 -26.66 -15.22 1.80
N HIS A 166 -27.24 -16.17 2.55
CA HIS A 166 -26.70 -17.54 2.67
C HIS A 166 -26.51 -18.20 1.30
N GLU A 167 -27.53 -18.14 0.44
CA GLU A 167 -27.45 -18.72 -0.90
C GLU A 167 -26.26 -18.14 -1.71
N VAL A 168 -26.04 -16.81 -1.65
CA VAL A 168 -24.92 -16.15 -2.33
C VAL A 168 -23.57 -16.54 -1.73
N MET A 169 -23.50 -16.67 -0.41
CA MET A 169 -22.26 -16.99 0.32
C MET A 169 -21.81 -18.45 0.15
N ASP A 170 -22.77 -19.39 0.17
CA ASP A 170 -22.55 -20.84 0.07
C ASP A 170 -22.37 -21.30 -1.38
N GLN A 171 -23.21 -20.81 -2.29
CA GLN A 171 -23.18 -21.26 -3.70
C GLN A 171 -22.21 -20.45 -4.57
N ASN A 172 -21.44 -19.53 -3.96
CA ASN A 172 -20.47 -18.67 -4.63
C ASN A 172 -21.06 -17.96 -5.86
N LEU A 173 -22.27 -17.40 -5.71
CA LEU A 173 -22.96 -16.68 -6.79
C LEU A 173 -22.26 -15.35 -7.11
N GLY A 174 -22.60 -14.72 -8.23
CA GLY A 174 -21.86 -13.55 -8.78
C GLY A 174 -21.73 -12.32 -7.86
N ASP A 175 -22.55 -12.19 -6.81
CA ASP A 175 -22.45 -11.10 -5.82
C ASP A 175 -21.65 -11.52 -4.55
N ASN A 176 -20.92 -12.63 -4.58
CA ASN A 176 -20.11 -13.11 -3.47
C ASN A 176 -18.90 -12.18 -3.21
N PRO A 177 -18.69 -11.70 -1.97
CA PRO A 177 -17.63 -10.74 -1.66
C PRO A 177 -16.24 -11.38 -1.51
N LYS A 178 -16.13 -12.73 -1.42
CA LYS A 178 -14.87 -13.44 -1.18
C LYS A 178 -13.83 -13.17 -2.27
N GLU A 179 -14.23 -13.19 -3.54
CA GLU A 179 -13.33 -12.88 -4.65
C GLU A 179 -12.80 -11.44 -4.56
N ALA A 180 -13.68 -10.49 -4.30
CA ALA A 180 -13.32 -9.08 -4.18
C ALA A 180 -12.38 -8.83 -2.96
N TYR A 181 -12.58 -9.55 -1.85
CA TYR A 181 -11.63 -9.55 -0.73
C TYR A 181 -10.27 -10.12 -1.11
N ALA A 182 -10.22 -11.27 -1.77
CA ALA A 182 -8.96 -11.89 -2.19
C ALA A 182 -8.17 -10.97 -3.13
N ARG A 183 -8.86 -10.33 -4.09
CA ARG A 183 -8.26 -9.30 -4.96
C ARG A 183 -7.72 -8.12 -4.14
N LEU A 184 -8.49 -7.61 -3.18
CA LEU A 184 -8.06 -6.51 -2.33
C LEU A 184 -6.85 -6.86 -1.46
N TYR A 185 -6.80 -8.08 -0.91
CA TYR A 185 -5.65 -8.60 -0.17
C TYR A 185 -4.39 -8.61 -1.06
N THR A 186 -4.53 -9.12 -2.29
CA THR A 186 -3.43 -9.20 -3.25
C THR A 186 -2.92 -7.81 -3.62
N SER A 187 -3.80 -6.88 -3.99
CA SER A 187 -3.42 -5.50 -4.34
C SER A 187 -2.71 -4.77 -3.19
N TRP A 188 -3.17 -4.96 -1.96
CA TRP A 188 -2.50 -4.39 -0.80
C TRP A 188 -1.13 -5.01 -0.55
N HIS A 189 -0.97 -6.32 -0.75
CA HIS A 189 0.31 -7.01 -0.58
C HIS A 189 1.35 -6.48 -1.58
N GLU A 190 0.98 -6.42 -2.87
CA GLU A 190 1.81 -5.86 -3.94
C GLU A 190 2.20 -4.41 -3.65
N PHE A 191 1.22 -3.58 -3.28
CA PHE A 191 1.46 -2.18 -2.93
C PHE A 191 2.38 -2.02 -1.72
N GLN A 192 2.24 -2.83 -0.67
CA GLN A 192 3.11 -2.80 0.49
C GLN A 192 4.54 -3.22 0.13
N GLY A 193 4.70 -4.22 -0.72
CA GLY A 193 5.99 -4.64 -1.26
C GLY A 193 6.70 -3.49 -1.97
N LEU A 194 6.00 -2.82 -2.90
CA LEU A 194 6.52 -1.65 -3.60
C LEU A 194 6.85 -0.48 -2.65
N MET A 195 5.98 -0.21 -1.67
CA MET A 195 6.19 0.87 -0.71
C MET A 195 7.39 0.61 0.21
N LEU A 196 7.62 -0.65 0.60
CA LEU A 196 8.80 -1.03 1.38
C LEU A 196 10.08 -0.93 0.54
N ALA A 197 10.07 -1.49 -0.67
CA ALA A 197 11.21 -1.42 -1.58
C ALA A 197 11.61 0.04 -1.86
N SER A 198 10.63 0.90 -2.20
CA SER A 198 10.88 2.33 -2.43
C SER A 198 11.38 3.06 -1.18
N SER A 199 10.86 2.74 0.00
CA SER A 199 11.34 3.30 1.27
C SER A 199 12.80 2.98 1.56
N LEU A 200 13.22 1.72 1.37
CA LEU A 200 14.60 1.28 1.56
C LEU A 200 15.52 1.92 0.53
N PHE A 201 15.12 1.90 -0.73
CA PHE A 201 15.85 2.53 -1.81
C PHE A 201 16.09 4.02 -1.56
N LEU A 202 15.04 4.78 -1.24
CA LEU A 202 15.18 6.21 -0.99
C LEU A 202 15.98 6.51 0.28
N SER A 203 15.93 5.61 1.28
CA SER A 203 16.78 5.71 2.46
C SER A 203 18.26 5.52 2.12
N GLU A 204 18.60 4.53 1.29
CA GLU A 204 19.97 4.33 0.78
C GLU A 204 20.47 5.54 -0.03
N VAL A 205 19.62 6.06 -0.93
CA VAL A 205 19.91 7.29 -1.70
C VAL A 205 20.21 8.47 -0.76
N SER A 206 19.39 8.65 0.28
CA SER A 206 19.58 9.70 1.27
C SER A 206 20.85 9.50 2.10
N TYR A 207 21.14 8.29 2.55
CA TYR A 207 22.36 7.98 3.32
C TYR A 207 23.61 8.29 2.51
N ARG A 208 23.63 7.87 1.24
CA ARG A 208 24.73 8.16 0.32
C ARG A 208 24.92 9.66 0.13
N HIS A 209 23.83 10.41 -0.10
CA HIS A 209 23.91 11.86 -0.28
C HIS A 209 24.58 12.58 0.90
N HIS A 210 24.36 12.09 2.13
CA HIS A 210 24.98 12.65 3.33
C HIS A 210 26.34 12.04 3.68
N GLY A 211 26.87 11.13 2.85
CA GLY A 211 28.14 10.43 3.12
C GLY A 211 28.05 9.44 4.30
N TYR A 212 26.85 8.98 4.65
CA TYR A 212 26.67 7.91 5.63
C TYR A 212 26.92 6.54 4.98
N LYS A 213 27.18 5.53 5.83
CA LYS A 213 27.31 4.14 5.38
C LYS A 213 25.98 3.62 4.84
N SER A 214 26.05 2.62 3.96
CA SER A 214 24.86 1.94 3.45
C SER A 214 24.12 1.24 4.60
N LEU A 215 22.78 1.33 4.58
CA LEU A 215 21.92 0.61 5.52
C LEU A 215 22.13 -0.91 5.36
N VAL A 216 22.31 -1.39 4.13
CA VAL A 216 22.58 -2.81 3.85
C VAL A 216 23.94 -3.26 4.38
N GLU A 217 24.97 -2.41 4.37
CA GLU A 217 26.28 -2.77 4.95
C GLU A 217 26.21 -2.94 6.48
N GLU A 218 25.46 -2.08 7.17
CA GLU A 218 25.28 -2.19 8.62
C GLU A 218 24.44 -3.42 9.00
N LEU A 219 23.41 -3.73 8.23
CA LEU A 219 22.57 -4.93 8.40
C LEU A 219 23.36 -6.24 8.22
N VAL A 220 24.42 -6.24 7.41
CA VAL A 220 25.27 -7.43 7.16
C VAL A 220 26.36 -7.60 8.23
N SER A 221 26.74 -6.52 8.92
CA SER A 221 27.80 -6.56 9.95
C SER A 221 27.38 -7.12 11.31
N GLN A 222 26.11 -7.51 11.47
CA GLN A 222 25.55 -8.00 12.73
C GLN A 222 25.33 -9.53 12.78
N ASP A 223 25.76 -10.26 11.75
CA ASP A 223 25.90 -11.72 11.74
C ASP A 223 27.36 -12.15 11.99
#